data_AF-A0A0S8CEZ0-F1
#
_entry.id   AF-A0A0S8CEZ0-F1
#
_cell.length_a   1.000
_cell.length_b   1.000
_cell.length_c   1.000
_cell.angle_alpha   90.00
_cell.angle_beta   90.00
_cell.angle_gamma   90.00
#
_symmetry.space_group_name_H-M   'P 1'
#
loop_
_entity.id
_entity.type
_entity.pdbx_description
1 polymer ?
#
loop_
_entity_poly.entity_id
_entity_poly.type
_entity_poly.pdbx_seq_one_letter_code
_entity_poly.pdbx_strand_id
1 'polypeptide(L)'
;MKRIEEILVACLDDIKAGTATLEECLDRHLEVSGELEPLLRLALDIEKLPVVVPSMAYKGRARANLMEYISNYPVKLSRWQWLVNIISQPSWARAGVILLAAMVVFAGTGAGTAYASQSSLPGELLYPVKTSTEAWRAWIETDAAADASLQVEFASRRVEEMEQLSKKFSSAIPIAISGYEKNLEYALTYARTAGAVDSMEGIAIATTNQLHRLDLIEDTASGSPHPRIAQAKQIAVIAQIESLRHMSETKPIIASDLTITAMQNRINRAAGANSVGNTIRAENALRLFLKFAALGEEIRDNYAGTEAGLSIEELYQQARQTQQQLFTSFSNQVSSSLGNEMSMAFQRMERNRGYEPSNQSQKPGNHDLNSGSQYQGPENQSRGQSNQGQESGDQELESNQESGDQDQEPDAQNPEPDKQGQEPGNQEEEPGSQEPSNQDQESGNGGSGSPGGKQGK
;
A
#
# COMPACT_ATOMS: atom_id res chain seq x y z
N MET A 1 -8.25 -0.79 33.10
CA MET A 1 -7.91 -2.21 33.31
C MET A 1 -7.12 -2.67 32.10
N LYS A 2 -5.96 -3.33 32.29
CA LYS A 2 -5.22 -3.91 31.15
C LYS A 2 -6.04 -5.05 30.58
N ARG A 3 -5.99 -5.24 29.26
CA ARG A 3 -6.71 -6.35 28.61
C ARG A 3 -6.01 -7.68 28.88
N ILE A 4 -6.75 -8.78 28.85
CA ILE A 4 -6.23 -10.11 29.18
C ILE A 4 -5.08 -10.53 28.25
N GLU A 5 -5.09 -10.09 26.99
CA GLU A 5 -4.03 -10.37 26.01
C GLU A 5 -2.72 -9.67 26.40
N GLU A 6 -2.79 -8.46 26.93
CA GLU A 6 -1.61 -7.70 27.40
C GLU A 6 -1.03 -8.31 28.68
N ILE A 7 -1.90 -8.86 29.54
CA ILE A 7 -1.48 -9.60 30.75
C ILE A 7 -0.83 -10.93 30.36
N LEU A 8 -1.41 -11.64 29.39
CA LEU A 8 -0.88 -12.91 28.87
C LEU A 8 0.51 -12.74 28.26
N VAL A 9 0.70 -11.74 27.40
CA VAL A 9 2.02 -11.47 26.79
C VAL A 9 3.05 -11.12 27.86
N ALA A 10 2.71 -10.23 28.79
CA ALA A 10 3.64 -9.87 29.87
C ALA A 10 4.01 -11.07 30.76
N CYS A 11 3.05 -11.93 31.09
CA CYS A 11 3.31 -13.14 31.87
C CYS A 11 4.18 -14.15 31.10
N LEU A 12 3.96 -14.32 29.79
CA LEU A 12 4.79 -15.19 28.96
C LEU A 12 6.23 -14.67 28.85
N ASP A 13 6.43 -13.36 28.71
CA ASP A 13 7.75 -12.76 28.65
C ASP A 13 8.51 -12.89 29.98
N ASP A 14 7.84 -12.67 31.12
CA ASP A 14 8.41 -12.86 32.45
C ASP A 14 8.79 -14.34 32.71
N ILE A 15 7.92 -15.28 32.33
CA ILE A 15 8.18 -16.73 32.48
C ILE A 15 9.35 -17.16 31.59
N LYS A 16 9.42 -16.66 30.34
CA LYS A 16 10.54 -16.92 29.42
C LYS A 16 11.86 -16.34 29.90
N ALA A 17 11.82 -15.15 30.51
CA ALA A 17 12.96 -14.51 31.11
C ALA A 17 13.42 -15.20 32.41
N GLY A 18 12.63 -16.15 32.93
CA GLY A 18 12.89 -16.81 34.21
C GLY A 18 12.70 -15.90 35.41
N THR A 19 12.04 -14.74 35.23
CA THR A 19 11.77 -13.75 36.27
C THR A 19 10.48 -14.03 37.02
N ALA A 20 9.68 -15.00 36.55
CA ALA A 20 8.44 -15.45 37.18
C ALA A 20 8.10 -16.90 36.87
N THR A 21 7.36 -17.53 37.78
CA THR A 21 6.69 -18.81 37.57
C THR A 21 5.25 -18.63 37.11
N LEU A 22 4.64 -19.69 36.54
CA LEU A 22 3.23 -19.68 36.14
C LEU A 22 2.32 -19.31 37.31
N GLU A 23 2.58 -19.88 38.47
CA GLU A 23 1.84 -19.64 39.71
C GLU A 23 1.97 -18.18 40.16
N GLU A 24 3.17 -17.59 40.11
CA GLU A 24 3.41 -16.18 40.47
C GLU A 24 2.76 -15.19 39.49
N CYS A 25 2.56 -15.57 38.24
CA CYS A 25 1.82 -14.77 37.27
C CYS A 25 0.31 -14.82 37.52
N LEU A 26 -0.24 -15.97 37.91
CA LEU A 26 -1.65 -16.14 38.25
C LEU A 26 -2.00 -15.42 39.56
N ASP A 27 -1.12 -15.46 40.56
CA ASP A 27 -1.31 -14.77 41.85
C ASP A 27 -1.27 -13.23 41.70
N ARG A 28 -0.45 -12.71 40.78
CA ARG A 28 -0.41 -11.27 40.45
C ARG A 28 -1.68 -10.78 39.74
N HIS A 29 -2.46 -11.70 39.16
CA HIS A 29 -3.63 -11.39 38.33
C HIS A 29 -4.85 -12.23 38.72
N LEU A 30 -5.15 -12.28 40.04
CA LEU A 30 -6.26 -13.04 40.62
C LEU A 30 -7.62 -12.81 39.94
N GLU A 31 -7.90 -11.58 39.49
CA GLU A 31 -9.16 -11.20 38.84
C GLU A 31 -9.41 -11.92 37.50
N VAL A 32 -8.36 -12.29 36.77
CA VAL A 32 -8.44 -12.93 35.44
C VAL A 32 -7.82 -14.34 35.42
N SER A 33 -7.40 -14.83 36.58
CA SER A 33 -6.67 -16.10 36.76
C SER A 33 -7.35 -17.30 36.08
N GLY A 34 -8.68 -17.40 36.17
CA GLY A 34 -9.45 -18.50 35.58
C GLY A 34 -9.43 -18.57 34.05
N GLU A 35 -9.33 -17.43 33.37
CA GLU A 35 -9.21 -17.36 31.90
C GLU A 35 -7.74 -17.36 31.44
N LEU A 36 -6.84 -16.84 32.29
CA LEU A 36 -5.42 -16.70 31.99
C LEU A 36 -4.64 -18.02 32.10
N GLU A 37 -4.99 -18.88 33.06
CA GLU A 37 -4.35 -20.17 33.30
C GLU A 37 -4.36 -21.11 32.06
N PRO A 38 -5.50 -21.38 31.39
CA PRO A 38 -5.52 -22.28 30.24
C PRO A 38 -4.72 -21.74 29.05
N LEU A 39 -4.71 -20.41 28.86
CA LEU A 39 -3.96 -19.76 27.77
C LEU A 39 -2.45 -19.83 28.00
N LEU A 40 -1.99 -19.58 29.24
CA LEU A 40 -0.58 -19.69 29.61
C LEU A 40 -0.08 -21.14 29.47
N ARG A 41 -0.85 -22.13 29.92
CA ARG A 41 -0.48 -23.55 29.79
C ARG A 41 -0.36 -23.98 28.33
N LEU A 42 -1.32 -23.59 27.48
CA LEU A 42 -1.28 -23.92 26.05
C LEU A 42 -0.07 -23.28 25.35
N ALA A 43 0.20 -22.01 25.62
CA ALA A 43 1.34 -21.30 25.04
C ALA A 43 2.68 -21.94 25.45
N LEU A 44 2.83 -22.33 26.72
CA LEU A 44 4.02 -22.99 27.23
C LEU A 44 4.20 -24.42 26.70
N ASP A 45 3.13 -25.11 26.30
CA ASP A 45 3.20 -26.45 25.73
C ASP A 45 3.49 -26.45 24.23
N ILE A 46 3.03 -25.45 23.47
CA ILE A 46 3.37 -25.28 22.04
C ILE A 46 4.87 -25.03 21.87
N GLU A 47 5.49 -24.28 22.77
CA GLU A 47 6.93 -23.99 22.72
C GLU A 47 7.82 -25.21 22.99
N LYS A 48 7.28 -26.24 23.67
CA LYS A 48 7.99 -27.51 23.90
C LYS A 48 7.95 -28.43 22.67
N LEU A 49 7.23 -28.07 21.60
CA LEU A 49 7.18 -28.87 20.39
C LEU A 49 8.53 -28.80 19.64
N PRO A 50 9.09 -29.95 19.23
CA PRO A 50 10.35 -29.97 18.52
C PRO A 50 10.19 -29.33 17.14
N VAL A 51 11.04 -28.34 16.84
CA VAL A 51 11.16 -27.79 15.49
C VAL A 51 11.60 -28.91 14.54
N VAL A 52 10.79 -29.20 13.52
CA VAL A 52 11.06 -30.27 12.55
C VAL A 52 12.24 -29.88 11.66
N VAL A 53 13.42 -30.43 11.94
CA VAL A 53 14.63 -30.24 11.13
C VAL A 53 14.85 -31.49 10.26
N PRO A 54 15.10 -31.36 8.94
CA PRO A 54 15.32 -32.52 8.08
C PRO A 54 16.56 -33.31 8.51
N SER A 55 16.40 -34.63 8.63
CA SER A 55 17.46 -35.55 9.08
C SER A 55 18.66 -35.57 8.13
N MET A 56 19.84 -35.91 8.64
CA MET A 56 21.06 -36.03 7.82
C MET A 56 20.90 -37.06 6.69
N ALA A 57 20.12 -38.12 6.89
CA ALA A 57 19.79 -39.10 5.87
C ALA A 57 18.88 -38.54 4.76
N TYR A 58 17.98 -37.62 5.10
CA TYR A 58 17.17 -36.90 4.11
C TYR A 58 18.03 -35.93 3.31
N LYS A 59 18.89 -35.15 3.96
CA LYS A 59 19.85 -34.24 3.30
C LYS A 59 20.81 -35.00 2.38
N GLY A 60 21.30 -36.16 2.82
CA GLY A 60 22.17 -37.03 2.02
C GLY A 60 21.48 -37.52 0.74
N ARG A 61 20.24 -38.01 0.85
CA ARG A 61 19.45 -38.46 -0.31
C ARG A 61 19.09 -37.32 -1.26
N ALA A 62 18.68 -36.17 -0.74
CA ALA A 62 18.41 -35.00 -1.56
C ALA A 62 19.66 -34.55 -2.33
N ARG A 63 20.83 -34.57 -1.69
CA ARG A 63 22.11 -34.26 -2.36
C ARG A 63 22.49 -35.30 -3.42
N ALA A 64 22.28 -36.59 -3.15
CA ALA A 64 22.53 -37.66 -4.11
C ALA A 64 21.64 -37.51 -5.36
N ASN A 65 20.33 -37.30 -5.17
CA ASN A 65 19.38 -37.12 -6.27
C ASN A 65 19.70 -35.87 -7.10
N LEU A 66 20.12 -34.78 -6.46
CA LEU A 66 20.55 -33.56 -7.15
C LEU A 66 21.82 -33.80 -7.99
N MET A 67 22.80 -34.52 -7.44
CA MET A 67 24.04 -34.84 -8.15
C MET A 67 23.80 -35.79 -9.33
N GLU A 68 22.87 -36.74 -9.18
CA GLU A 68 22.40 -37.61 -10.26
C GLU A 68 21.73 -36.80 -11.38
N TYR A 69 20.88 -35.83 -11.03
CA TYR A 69 20.27 -34.92 -12.00
C TYR A 69 21.33 -34.09 -12.75
N ILE A 70 22.31 -33.52 -12.04
CA ILE A 70 23.42 -32.76 -12.66
C ILE A 70 24.26 -33.65 -13.58
N SER A 71 24.48 -34.91 -13.21
CA SER A 71 25.23 -35.87 -14.02
C SER A 71 24.48 -36.31 -15.28
N ASN A 72 23.15 -36.41 -15.22
CA ASN A 72 22.30 -36.84 -16.34
C ASN A 72 21.93 -35.70 -17.30
N TYR A 73 22.05 -34.44 -16.86
CA TYR A 73 21.86 -33.25 -17.67
C TYR A 73 23.13 -32.38 -17.71
N PRO A 74 24.27 -32.90 -18.23
CA PRO A 74 25.49 -32.11 -18.32
C PRO A 74 25.30 -30.96 -19.31
N VAL A 75 25.41 -29.73 -18.81
CA VAL A 75 25.44 -28.53 -19.65
C VAL A 75 26.67 -28.63 -20.56
N LYS A 76 26.46 -28.77 -21.88
CA LYS A 76 27.57 -28.80 -22.85
C LYS A 76 28.21 -27.42 -22.96
N LEU A 77 29.22 -27.17 -22.13
CA LEU A 77 30.11 -26.02 -22.25
C LEU A 77 31.13 -26.26 -23.38
N SER A 78 30.69 -26.08 -24.64
CA SER A 78 31.59 -25.91 -25.78
C SER A 78 31.77 -24.41 -26.02
N ARG A 79 32.87 -23.85 -25.49
CA ARG A 79 33.51 -22.54 -25.86
C ARG A 79 34.57 -22.03 -24.86
N TRP A 80 35.06 -22.87 -23.94
CA TRP A 80 36.01 -22.47 -22.90
C TRP A 80 37.50 -22.61 -23.26
N GLN A 81 37.84 -22.85 -24.53
CA GLN A 81 39.22 -22.88 -25.00
C GLN A 81 39.84 -21.47 -25.17
N TRP A 82 39.04 -20.37 -25.13
CA TRP A 82 39.58 -19.01 -25.17
C TRP A 82 40.10 -18.53 -23.80
N LEU A 83 39.53 -19.02 -22.68
CA LEU A 83 39.71 -18.42 -21.35
C LEU A 83 41.09 -18.63 -20.70
N VAL A 84 42.02 -19.36 -21.33
CA VAL A 84 43.38 -19.58 -20.80
C VAL A 84 44.46 -18.69 -21.40
N ASN A 85 44.13 -17.55 -22.00
CA ASN A 85 45.14 -16.57 -22.45
C ASN A 85 44.97 -15.16 -21.85
N ILE A 86 44.85 -15.08 -20.51
CA ILE A 86 44.67 -13.83 -19.75
C ILE A 86 45.99 -13.30 -19.12
N ILE A 87 47.13 -13.97 -19.33
CA ILE A 87 48.43 -13.50 -18.80
C ILE A 87 49.00 -12.31 -19.63
N SER A 88 48.39 -11.97 -20.78
CA SER A 88 48.99 -11.07 -21.78
C SER A 88 48.13 -9.85 -22.19
N GLN A 89 47.23 -9.34 -21.34
CA GLN A 89 46.36 -8.19 -21.70
C GLN A 89 46.71 -6.87 -20.98
N PRO A 90 46.49 -5.70 -21.63
CA PRO A 90 46.90 -4.37 -21.16
C PRO A 90 46.17 -3.88 -19.89
N SER A 91 46.79 -2.93 -19.18
CA SER A 91 46.43 -2.49 -17.82
C SER A 91 44.99 -1.97 -17.64
N TRP A 92 44.37 -1.43 -18.69
CA TRP A 92 42.99 -0.93 -18.64
C TRP A 92 41.94 -2.06 -18.55
N ALA A 93 42.21 -3.22 -19.13
CA ALA A 93 41.35 -4.41 -19.00
C ALA A 93 41.46 -5.02 -17.59
N ARG A 94 42.63 -4.92 -16.94
CA ARG A 94 42.80 -5.33 -15.53
C ARG A 94 42.02 -4.45 -14.58
N ALA A 95 41.99 -3.14 -14.82
CA ALA A 95 41.18 -2.21 -14.01
C ALA A 95 39.69 -2.53 -14.11
N GLY A 96 39.18 -2.85 -15.31
CA GLY A 96 37.80 -3.29 -15.51
C GLY A 96 37.48 -4.59 -14.77
N VAL A 97 38.35 -5.59 -14.84
CA VAL A 97 38.16 -6.88 -14.13
C VAL A 97 38.27 -6.72 -12.61
N ILE A 98 39.15 -5.84 -12.11
CA ILE A 98 39.27 -5.55 -10.67
C ILE A 98 38.03 -4.81 -10.16
N LEU A 99 37.48 -3.86 -10.93
CA LEU A 99 36.22 -3.19 -10.58
C LEU A 99 35.04 -4.16 -10.58
N LEU A 100 34.98 -5.06 -11.56
CA LEU A 100 33.93 -6.08 -11.64
C LEU A 100 34.08 -7.11 -10.52
N ALA A 101 35.31 -7.51 -10.16
CA ALA A 101 35.59 -8.36 -9.01
C ALA A 101 35.28 -7.64 -7.68
N ALA A 102 35.57 -6.34 -7.55
CA ALA A 102 35.21 -5.55 -6.38
C ALA A 102 33.69 -5.41 -6.25
N MET A 103 32.97 -5.22 -7.36
CA MET A 103 31.51 -5.19 -7.41
C MET A 103 30.90 -6.56 -7.06
N VAL A 104 31.51 -7.66 -7.53
CA VAL A 104 31.09 -9.02 -7.19
C VAL A 104 31.44 -9.39 -5.75
N VAL A 105 32.53 -8.86 -5.17
CA VAL A 105 32.88 -9.04 -3.75
C VAL A 105 31.98 -8.18 -2.84
N PHE A 106 31.62 -6.96 -3.25
CA PHE A 106 30.57 -6.16 -2.61
C PHE A 106 29.19 -6.82 -2.73
N ALA A 107 28.92 -7.50 -3.84
CA ALA A 107 27.74 -8.35 -3.99
C ALA A 107 27.87 -9.69 -3.23
N GLY A 108 29.09 -10.14 -2.92
CA GLY A 108 29.42 -11.37 -2.21
C GLY A 108 29.15 -11.30 -0.70
N THR A 109 29.06 -10.11 -0.13
CA THR A 109 28.38 -9.85 1.16
C THR A 109 26.84 -9.94 1.07
N GLY A 110 26.31 -10.39 -0.08
CA GLY A 110 24.91 -10.39 -0.50
C GLY A 110 23.88 -11.04 0.43
N ALA A 111 24.24 -12.07 1.19
CA ALA A 111 23.31 -12.64 2.18
C ALA A 111 23.04 -11.66 3.34
N GLY A 112 24.03 -10.84 3.69
CA GLY A 112 23.90 -9.79 4.72
C GLY A 112 23.37 -8.47 4.18
N THR A 113 23.71 -8.07 2.95
CA THR A 113 23.25 -6.80 2.36
C THR A 113 21.80 -6.86 1.89
N ALA A 114 21.30 -8.01 1.40
CA ALA A 114 19.88 -8.18 1.09
C ALA A 114 19.00 -8.15 2.35
N TYR A 115 19.50 -8.70 3.47
CA TYR A 115 18.83 -8.61 4.77
C TYR A 115 18.89 -7.18 5.33
N ALA A 116 20.06 -6.52 5.28
CA ALA A 116 20.22 -5.14 5.72
C ALA A 116 19.44 -4.14 4.85
N SER A 117 19.25 -4.40 3.55
CA SER A 117 18.46 -3.54 2.66
C SER A 117 16.97 -3.60 2.93
N GLN A 118 16.45 -4.64 3.59
CA GLN A 118 15.00 -4.72 3.88
C GLN A 118 14.53 -3.58 4.79
N SER A 119 15.39 -3.12 5.70
CA SER A 119 15.13 -1.98 6.58
C SER A 119 15.44 -0.62 5.94
N SER A 120 15.96 -0.59 4.70
CA SER A 120 16.30 0.68 4.06
C SER A 120 15.06 1.50 3.68
N LEU A 121 15.16 2.81 3.88
CA LEU A 121 14.12 3.79 3.57
C LEU A 121 14.40 4.51 2.24
N PRO A 122 13.37 5.06 1.57
CA PRO A 122 13.55 5.94 0.44
C PRO A 122 14.58 7.05 0.72
N GLY A 123 15.55 7.21 -0.19
CA GLY A 123 16.68 8.13 -0.06
C GLY A 123 17.93 7.52 0.58
N GLU A 124 17.87 6.30 1.10
CA GLU A 124 19.04 5.60 1.64
C GLU A 124 19.77 4.77 0.55
N LEU A 125 21.08 4.57 0.73
CA LEU A 125 21.98 3.94 -0.25
C LEU A 125 21.51 2.55 -0.72
N LEU A 126 20.91 1.76 0.18
CA LEU A 126 20.47 0.39 -0.10
C LEU A 126 19.01 0.31 -0.60
N TYR A 127 18.28 1.42 -0.68
CA TYR A 127 16.88 1.42 -1.12
C TYR A 127 16.69 0.93 -2.57
N PRO A 128 17.55 1.31 -3.54
CA PRO A 128 17.47 0.73 -4.89
C PRO A 128 17.67 -0.79 -4.91
N VAL A 129 18.46 -1.33 -3.98
CA VAL A 129 18.64 -2.78 -3.84
C VAL A 129 17.34 -3.42 -3.35
N LYS A 130 16.69 -2.83 -2.34
CA LYS A 130 15.38 -3.28 -1.83
C LYS A 130 14.34 -3.35 -2.94
N THR A 131 14.09 -2.26 -3.64
CA THR A 131 13.07 -2.21 -4.71
C THR A 131 13.42 -3.11 -5.89
N SER A 132 14.70 -3.28 -6.20
CA SER A 132 15.14 -4.25 -7.21
C SER A 132 14.82 -5.68 -6.77
N THR A 133 15.12 -6.06 -5.53
CA THR A 133 14.79 -7.41 -5.03
C THR A 133 13.29 -7.68 -4.99
N GLU A 134 12.47 -6.66 -4.71
CA GLU A 134 11.01 -6.73 -4.79
C GLU A 134 10.55 -6.95 -6.25
N ALA A 135 11.10 -6.20 -7.20
CA ALA A 135 10.81 -6.36 -8.62
C ALA A 135 11.20 -7.75 -9.16
N TRP A 136 12.35 -8.29 -8.74
CA TRP A 136 12.76 -9.65 -9.10
C TRP A 136 11.81 -10.72 -8.53
N ARG A 137 11.31 -10.54 -7.31
CA ARG A 137 10.33 -11.47 -6.73
C ARG A 137 9.01 -11.43 -7.50
N ALA A 138 8.51 -10.23 -7.82
CA ALA A 138 7.30 -10.08 -8.63
C ALA A 138 7.47 -10.68 -10.04
N TRP A 139 8.65 -10.51 -10.66
CA TRP A 139 8.92 -11.05 -12.00
C TRP A 139 8.94 -12.58 -12.06
N ILE A 140 9.34 -13.26 -10.99
CA ILE A 140 9.39 -14.73 -10.93
C ILE A 140 8.03 -15.32 -10.55
N GLU A 141 7.17 -14.55 -9.89
CA GLU A 141 5.82 -14.99 -9.57
C GLU A 141 4.99 -15.11 -10.85
N THR A 142 4.44 -16.29 -11.11
CA THR A 142 3.71 -16.59 -12.34
C THR A 142 2.20 -16.65 -12.13
N ASP A 143 1.76 -16.78 -10.88
CA ASP A 143 0.35 -16.80 -10.52
C ASP A 143 -0.16 -15.38 -10.26
N ALA A 144 -1.20 -14.96 -10.99
CA ALA A 144 -1.72 -13.59 -10.89
C ALA A 144 -2.36 -13.29 -9.51
N ALA A 145 -2.95 -14.28 -8.84
CA ALA A 145 -3.51 -14.08 -7.51
C ALA A 145 -2.40 -13.95 -6.45
N ALA A 146 -1.32 -14.72 -6.59
CA ALA A 146 -0.12 -14.62 -5.78
C ALA A 146 0.61 -13.29 -6.00
N ASP A 147 0.76 -12.83 -7.25
CA ASP A 147 1.38 -11.53 -7.54
C ASP A 147 0.51 -10.39 -6.97
N ALA A 148 -0.82 -10.44 -7.11
CA ALA A 148 -1.71 -9.46 -6.47
C ALA A 148 -1.46 -9.36 -4.95
N SER A 149 -1.31 -10.51 -4.28
CA SER A 149 -1.01 -10.58 -2.85
C SER A 149 0.38 -10.04 -2.52
N LEU A 150 1.37 -10.33 -3.35
CA LEU A 150 2.74 -9.83 -3.21
C LEU A 150 2.80 -8.31 -3.37
N GLN A 151 2.07 -7.74 -4.31
CA GLN A 151 1.98 -6.28 -4.49
C GLN A 151 1.32 -5.61 -3.27
N VAL A 152 0.28 -6.22 -2.67
CA VAL A 152 -0.31 -5.75 -1.41
C VAL A 152 0.71 -5.79 -0.25
N GLU A 153 1.57 -6.81 -0.20
CA GLU A 153 2.65 -6.88 0.78
C GLU A 153 3.63 -5.71 0.61
N PHE A 154 4.06 -5.44 -0.63
CA PHE A 154 4.93 -4.30 -0.91
C PHE A 154 4.25 -2.97 -0.61
N ALA A 155 2.96 -2.81 -0.90
CA ALA A 155 2.18 -1.64 -0.51
C ALA A 155 2.19 -1.45 1.02
N SER A 156 2.02 -2.54 1.78
CA SER A 156 2.07 -2.50 3.25
C SER A 156 3.43 -2.05 3.77
N ARG A 157 4.53 -2.50 3.14
CA ARG A 157 5.89 -2.01 3.46
C ARG A 157 6.07 -0.52 3.18
N ARG A 158 5.47 0.01 2.10
CA ARG A 158 5.52 1.45 1.81
C ARG A 158 4.81 2.27 2.90
N VAL A 159 3.75 1.75 3.52
CA VAL A 159 3.10 2.38 4.69
C VAL A 159 4.03 2.38 5.92
N GLU A 160 4.79 1.31 6.15
CA GLU A 160 5.82 1.28 7.20
C GLU A 160 6.93 2.30 6.96
N GLU A 161 7.36 2.43 5.72
CA GLU A 161 8.34 3.45 5.34
C GLU A 161 7.78 4.85 5.56
N MET A 162 6.53 5.11 5.18
CA MET A 162 5.85 6.40 5.46
C MET A 162 5.81 6.69 6.96
N GLU A 163 5.54 5.70 7.80
CA GLU A 163 5.54 5.84 9.26
C GLU A 163 6.93 6.25 9.78
N GLN A 164 7.98 5.54 9.37
CA GLN A 164 9.35 5.83 9.79
C GLN A 164 9.84 7.18 9.26
N LEU A 165 9.53 7.51 8.02
CA LEU A 165 9.89 8.78 7.39
C LEU A 165 9.14 9.95 8.03
N SER A 166 7.88 9.76 8.45
CA SER A 166 7.09 10.78 9.15
C SER A 166 7.68 11.10 10.53
N LYS A 167 8.12 10.08 11.27
CA LYS A 167 8.85 10.27 12.55
C LYS A 167 10.14 11.08 12.39
N LYS A 168 10.77 11.01 11.20
CA LYS A 168 12.02 11.71 10.86
C LYS A 168 11.79 13.04 10.11
N PHE A 169 10.55 13.44 9.83
CA PHE A 169 10.20 14.59 8.98
C PHE A 169 10.93 14.60 7.62
N SER A 170 11.11 13.42 7.04
CA SER A 170 11.93 13.26 5.83
C SER A 170 11.24 13.79 4.57
N SER A 171 12.00 14.44 3.70
CA SER A 171 11.54 14.86 2.37
C SER A 171 11.29 13.69 1.41
N ALA A 172 11.66 12.46 1.78
CA ALA A 172 11.52 11.27 0.96
C ALA A 172 10.14 10.57 1.04
N ILE A 173 9.21 11.07 1.87
CA ILE A 173 7.82 10.56 1.95
C ILE A 173 7.12 10.44 0.58
N PRO A 174 7.25 11.39 -0.37
CA PRO A 174 6.64 11.25 -1.70
C PRO A 174 7.05 9.99 -2.46
N ILE A 175 8.29 9.52 -2.26
CA ILE A 175 8.79 8.31 -2.94
C ILE A 175 8.06 7.07 -2.40
N ALA A 176 7.84 6.99 -1.08
CA ALA A 176 7.06 5.91 -0.48
C ALA A 176 5.60 5.94 -0.96
N ILE A 177 4.99 7.13 -1.08
CA ILE A 177 3.62 7.29 -1.59
C ILE A 177 3.50 6.84 -3.04
N SER A 178 4.43 7.24 -3.91
CA SER A 178 4.42 6.81 -5.32
C SER A 178 4.61 5.29 -5.45
N GLY A 179 5.49 4.70 -4.64
CA GLY A 179 5.63 3.25 -4.58
C GLY A 179 4.36 2.55 -4.07
N TYR A 180 3.68 3.13 -3.08
CA TYR A 180 2.42 2.62 -2.53
C TYR A 180 1.31 2.61 -3.58
N GLU A 181 1.14 3.73 -4.30
CA GLU A 181 0.20 3.88 -5.41
C GLU A 181 0.43 2.83 -6.48
N LYS A 182 1.68 2.72 -6.96
CA LYS A 182 2.07 1.76 -7.98
C LYS A 182 1.79 0.31 -7.57
N ASN A 183 2.12 -0.05 -6.33
CA ASN A 183 1.89 -1.40 -5.82
C ASN A 183 0.40 -1.71 -5.73
N LEU A 184 -0.45 -0.77 -5.30
CA LEU A 184 -1.90 -0.99 -5.28
C LEU A 184 -2.50 -1.06 -6.69
N GLU A 185 -2.01 -0.26 -7.63
CA GLU A 185 -2.43 -0.33 -9.04
C GLU A 185 -2.11 -1.70 -9.65
N TYR A 186 -0.91 -2.24 -9.39
CA TYR A 186 -0.55 -3.59 -9.80
C TYR A 186 -1.36 -4.66 -9.09
N ALA A 187 -1.59 -4.53 -7.78
CA ALA A 187 -2.43 -5.47 -7.04
C ALA A 187 -3.83 -5.58 -7.66
N LEU A 188 -4.47 -4.45 -7.95
CA LEU A 188 -5.78 -4.39 -8.59
C LEU A 188 -5.74 -4.98 -10.00
N THR A 189 -4.71 -4.65 -10.78
CA THR A 189 -4.55 -5.18 -12.14
C THR A 189 -4.43 -6.69 -12.13
N TYR A 190 -3.55 -7.25 -11.30
CA TYR A 190 -3.36 -8.69 -11.22
C TYR A 190 -4.59 -9.42 -10.67
N ALA A 191 -5.26 -8.86 -9.66
CA ALA A 191 -6.51 -9.41 -9.13
C ALA A 191 -7.61 -9.47 -10.22
N ARG A 192 -7.73 -8.43 -11.06
CA ARG A 192 -8.65 -8.46 -12.22
C ARG A 192 -8.26 -9.54 -13.22
N THR A 193 -6.98 -9.68 -13.56
CA THR A 193 -6.52 -10.71 -14.51
C THR A 193 -6.72 -12.14 -14.00
N ALA A 194 -6.60 -12.35 -12.69
CA ALA A 194 -6.85 -13.64 -12.08
C ALA A 194 -8.35 -14.03 -12.11
N GLY A 195 -9.26 -13.05 -12.26
CA GLY A 195 -10.70 -13.27 -12.07
C GLY A 195 -11.05 -13.77 -10.66
N ALA A 196 -10.11 -13.63 -9.71
CA ALA A 196 -10.20 -14.21 -8.39
C ALA A 196 -10.85 -13.21 -7.43
N VAL A 197 -12.13 -13.44 -7.13
CA VAL A 197 -12.89 -12.63 -6.17
C VAL A 197 -12.18 -12.55 -4.81
N ASP A 198 -11.52 -13.63 -4.41
CA ASP A 198 -10.78 -13.71 -3.15
C ASP A 198 -9.54 -12.79 -3.14
N SER A 199 -8.93 -12.50 -4.30
CA SER A 199 -7.85 -11.50 -4.40
C SER A 199 -8.37 -10.08 -4.16
N MET A 200 -9.55 -9.74 -4.69
CA MET A 200 -10.17 -8.43 -4.40
C MET A 200 -10.58 -8.29 -2.94
N GLU A 201 -11.08 -9.36 -2.34
CA GLU A 201 -11.39 -9.41 -0.90
C GLU A 201 -10.13 -9.16 -0.07
N GLY A 202 -9.03 -9.83 -0.43
CA GLY A 202 -7.72 -9.59 0.17
C GLY A 202 -7.26 -8.13 0.06
N ILE A 203 -7.41 -7.50 -1.11
CA ILE A 203 -7.06 -6.08 -1.31
C ILE A 203 -7.96 -5.17 -0.48
N ALA A 204 -9.28 -5.40 -0.44
CA ALA A 204 -10.22 -4.59 0.34
C ALA A 204 -9.93 -4.65 1.85
N ILE A 205 -9.58 -5.83 2.37
CA ILE A 205 -9.19 -6.02 3.77
C ILE A 205 -7.83 -5.36 4.04
N ALA A 206 -6.84 -5.59 3.17
CA ALA A 206 -5.51 -5.03 3.36
C ALA A 206 -5.51 -3.49 3.31
N THR A 207 -6.25 -2.90 2.37
CA THR A 207 -6.39 -1.44 2.25
C THR A 207 -7.12 -0.83 3.45
N THR A 208 -8.06 -1.56 4.07
CA THR A 208 -8.66 -1.17 5.36
C THR A 208 -7.60 -1.05 6.46
N ASN A 209 -6.74 -2.05 6.60
CA ASN A 209 -5.65 -2.04 7.59
C ASN A 209 -4.62 -0.95 7.29
N GLN A 210 -4.23 -0.79 6.02
CA GLN A 210 -3.31 0.25 5.58
C GLN A 210 -3.86 1.65 5.86
N LEU A 211 -5.16 1.87 5.60
CA LEU A 211 -5.84 3.14 5.89
C LEU A 211 -5.85 3.42 7.41
N HIS A 212 -6.11 2.41 8.24
CA HIS A 212 -6.01 2.55 9.70
C HIS A 212 -4.59 2.92 10.17
N ARG A 213 -3.56 2.35 9.54
CA ARG A 213 -2.16 2.73 9.85
C ARG A 213 -1.83 4.15 9.42
N LEU A 214 -2.28 4.56 8.22
CA LEU A 214 -2.11 5.94 7.74
C LEU A 214 -2.83 6.95 8.65
N ASP A 215 -3.99 6.57 9.17
CA ASP A 215 -4.73 7.29 10.19
C ASP A 215 -3.91 7.47 11.49
N LEU A 216 -3.17 6.45 11.95
CA LEU A 216 -2.28 6.55 13.12
C LEU A 216 -1.04 7.42 12.85
N ILE A 217 -0.49 7.37 11.64
CA ILE A 217 0.61 8.26 11.23
C ILE A 217 0.16 9.72 11.30
N GLU A 218 -1.05 10.02 10.82
CA GLU A 218 -1.64 11.35 10.92
C GLU A 218 -1.92 11.78 12.37
N ASP A 219 -2.25 10.84 13.26
CA ASP A 219 -2.49 11.13 14.68
C ASP A 219 -1.23 11.48 15.45
N THR A 220 -0.14 10.77 15.16
CA THR A 220 1.15 10.89 15.87
C THR A 220 2.01 12.04 15.39
N ALA A 221 1.72 12.61 14.21
CA ALA A 221 2.37 13.83 13.74
C ALA A 221 1.95 15.03 14.63
N SER A 222 2.74 15.35 15.66
CA SER A 222 2.53 16.50 16.57
C SER A 222 2.78 17.88 15.91
N GLY A 223 2.96 17.93 14.59
CA GLY A 223 3.02 19.12 13.75
C GLY A 223 2.17 18.89 12.51
N SER A 224 1.80 19.97 11.80
CA SER A 224 0.88 19.98 10.65
C SER A 224 0.96 18.67 9.87
N PRO A 225 -0.16 17.91 9.75
CA PRO A 225 -0.20 16.63 9.05
C PRO A 225 0.54 16.82 7.75
N HIS A 226 1.55 16.00 7.45
CA HIS A 226 2.20 16.09 6.15
C HIS A 226 1.05 15.98 5.13
N PRO A 227 0.72 17.03 4.36
CA PRO A 227 -0.44 17.00 3.45
C PRO A 227 -0.36 15.82 2.48
N ARG A 228 0.84 15.26 2.35
CA ARG A 228 1.18 14.03 1.62
C ARG A 228 0.62 12.74 2.24
N ILE A 229 0.51 12.59 3.56
CA ILE A 229 -0.15 11.40 4.15
C ILE A 229 -1.65 11.37 3.80
N ALA A 230 -2.28 12.54 3.64
CA ALA A 230 -3.65 12.60 3.13
C ALA A 230 -3.76 12.02 1.71
N GLN A 231 -2.76 12.20 0.85
CA GLN A 231 -2.70 11.59 -0.48
C GLN A 231 -2.67 10.05 -0.39
N ALA A 232 -1.81 9.48 0.46
CA ALA A 232 -1.76 8.03 0.68
C ALA A 232 -3.11 7.46 1.16
N LYS A 233 -3.81 8.20 2.03
CA LYS A 233 -5.18 7.83 2.47
C LYS A 233 -6.17 7.82 1.31
N GLN A 234 -6.09 8.78 0.39
CA GLN A 234 -6.94 8.79 -0.80
C GLN A 234 -6.65 7.58 -1.70
N ILE A 235 -5.37 7.26 -1.93
CA ILE A 235 -4.96 6.09 -2.70
C ILE A 235 -5.54 4.80 -2.09
N ALA A 236 -5.40 4.64 -0.77
CA ALA A 236 -5.95 3.48 -0.06
C ALA A 236 -7.48 3.36 -0.23
N VAL A 237 -8.19 4.47 -0.10
CA VAL A 237 -9.66 4.52 -0.26
C VAL A 237 -10.09 4.22 -1.69
N ILE A 238 -9.37 4.73 -2.69
CA ILE A 238 -9.65 4.43 -4.10
C ILE A 238 -9.49 2.92 -4.35
N ALA A 239 -8.36 2.34 -3.95
CA ALA A 239 -8.12 0.91 -4.12
C ALA A 239 -9.16 0.05 -3.38
N GLN A 240 -9.55 0.45 -2.17
CA GLN A 240 -10.61 -0.22 -1.42
C GLN A 240 -11.96 -0.16 -2.16
N ILE A 241 -12.36 1.01 -2.64
CA ILE A 241 -13.62 1.21 -3.37
C ILE A 241 -13.62 0.39 -4.67
N GLU A 242 -12.52 0.38 -5.43
CA GLU A 242 -12.42 -0.43 -6.65
C GLU A 242 -12.54 -1.92 -6.37
N SER A 243 -11.87 -2.40 -5.31
CA SER A 243 -11.94 -3.80 -4.90
C SER A 243 -13.36 -4.19 -4.51
N LEU A 244 -14.02 -3.37 -3.67
CA LEU A 244 -15.39 -3.60 -3.22
C LEU A 244 -16.40 -3.51 -4.37
N ARG A 245 -16.22 -2.57 -5.29
CA ARG A 245 -17.06 -2.48 -6.51
C ARG A 245 -16.94 -3.76 -7.33
N HIS A 246 -15.73 -4.25 -7.60
CA HIS A 246 -15.55 -5.47 -8.38
C HIS A 246 -16.08 -6.70 -7.63
N MET A 247 -15.82 -6.81 -6.32
CA MET A 247 -16.42 -7.86 -5.48
C MET A 247 -17.95 -7.83 -5.54
N SER A 248 -18.56 -6.65 -5.67
CA SER A 248 -20.01 -6.54 -5.68
C SER A 248 -20.64 -7.24 -6.88
N GLU A 249 -19.92 -7.46 -7.98
CA GLU A 249 -20.42 -8.18 -9.16
C GLU A 249 -20.69 -9.67 -8.88
N THR A 250 -19.99 -10.25 -7.89
CA THR A 250 -20.05 -11.70 -7.59
C THR A 250 -20.50 -12.01 -6.17
N LYS A 251 -20.12 -11.17 -5.19
CA LYS A 251 -20.43 -11.29 -3.77
C LYS A 251 -21.04 -9.96 -3.24
N PRO A 252 -22.21 -9.51 -3.73
CA PRO A 252 -22.77 -8.19 -3.43
C PRO A 252 -23.10 -7.95 -1.95
N ILE A 253 -23.52 -8.98 -1.24
CA ILE A 253 -23.83 -8.90 0.20
C ILE A 253 -22.54 -8.68 1.01
N ILE A 254 -21.47 -9.42 0.70
CA ILE A 254 -20.16 -9.28 1.38
C ILE A 254 -19.53 -7.92 1.05
N ALA A 255 -19.59 -7.48 -0.21
CA ALA A 255 -19.10 -6.16 -0.60
C ALA A 255 -19.85 -5.02 0.14
N SER A 256 -21.16 -5.18 0.32
CA SER A 256 -21.99 -4.24 1.09
C SER A 256 -21.62 -4.21 2.57
N ASP A 257 -21.43 -5.37 3.20
CA ASP A 257 -21.02 -5.48 4.60
C ASP A 257 -19.65 -4.83 4.87
N LEU A 258 -18.67 -5.07 3.99
CA LEU A 258 -17.35 -4.43 4.06
C LEU A 258 -17.43 -2.91 3.81
N THR A 259 -18.32 -2.46 2.92
CA THR A 259 -18.57 -1.03 2.68
C THR A 259 -19.17 -0.36 3.93
N ILE A 260 -20.15 -1.00 4.56
CA ILE A 260 -20.74 -0.56 5.83
C ILE A 260 -19.69 -0.50 6.93
N THR A 261 -18.83 -1.50 7.02
CA THR A 261 -17.72 -1.54 7.98
C THR A 261 -16.75 -0.37 7.75
N ALA A 262 -16.40 -0.09 6.49
CA ALA A 262 -15.57 1.07 6.15
C ALA A 262 -16.22 2.38 6.60
N MET A 263 -17.52 2.56 6.33
CA MET A 263 -18.32 3.70 6.82
C MET A 263 -18.28 3.80 8.35
N GLN A 264 -18.54 2.71 9.06
CA GLN A 264 -18.51 2.68 10.53
C GLN A 264 -17.13 3.10 11.08
N ASN A 265 -16.05 2.61 10.48
CA ASN A 265 -14.70 2.99 10.85
C ASN A 265 -14.45 4.49 10.66
N ARG A 266 -14.93 5.07 9.55
CA ARG A 266 -14.76 6.50 9.26
C ARG A 266 -15.56 7.39 10.21
N ILE A 267 -16.81 7.03 10.54
CA ILE A 267 -17.62 7.83 11.46
C ILE A 267 -17.14 7.71 12.91
N ASN A 268 -16.66 6.53 13.35
CA ASN A 268 -16.02 6.36 14.65
C ASN A 268 -14.76 7.23 14.76
N ARG A 269 -13.96 7.28 13.68
CA ARG A 269 -12.79 8.16 13.60
C ARG A 269 -13.20 9.63 13.68
N ALA A 270 -14.28 10.03 13.02
CA ALA A 270 -14.79 11.39 13.08
C ALA A 270 -15.22 11.77 14.51
N ALA A 271 -15.99 10.91 15.18
CA ALA A 271 -16.41 11.10 16.56
C ALA A 271 -15.21 11.20 17.52
N GLY A 272 -14.22 10.31 17.38
CA GLY A 272 -13.00 10.33 18.17
C GLY A 272 -12.19 11.63 17.98
N ALA A 273 -11.99 12.06 16.73
CA ALA A 273 -11.31 13.31 16.43
C ALA A 273 -12.07 14.54 16.98
N ASN A 274 -13.40 14.51 16.90
CA ASN A 274 -14.24 15.57 17.45
C ASN A 274 -14.15 15.63 19.00
N SER A 275 -14.08 14.47 19.67
CA SER A 275 -13.98 14.41 21.14
C SER A 275 -12.73 15.08 21.72
N VAL A 276 -11.67 15.21 20.90
CA VAL A 276 -10.42 15.91 21.25
C VAL A 276 -10.33 17.30 20.61
N GLY A 277 -11.43 17.84 20.09
CA GLY A 277 -11.50 19.18 19.50
C GLY A 277 -10.84 19.33 18.13
N ASN A 278 -10.51 18.23 17.43
CA ASN A 278 -9.88 18.28 16.12
C ASN A 278 -10.92 18.19 14.99
N THR A 279 -11.61 19.32 14.74
CA THR A 279 -12.67 19.41 13.73
C THR A 279 -12.18 19.10 12.32
N ILE A 280 -10.97 19.53 11.94
CA ILE A 280 -10.41 19.25 10.60
C ILE A 280 -10.28 17.74 10.36
N ARG A 281 -9.73 17.00 11.35
CA ARG A 281 -9.60 15.55 11.27
C ARG A 281 -10.97 14.87 11.27
N ALA A 282 -11.93 15.38 12.05
CA ALA A 282 -13.29 14.87 12.05
C ALA A 282 -13.95 15.02 10.66
N GLU A 283 -13.87 16.21 10.07
CA GLU A 283 -14.41 16.46 8.73
C GLU A 283 -13.74 15.63 7.64
N ASN A 284 -12.41 15.46 7.70
CA ASN A 284 -11.70 14.60 6.74
C ASN A 284 -12.18 13.16 6.82
N ALA A 285 -12.44 12.63 8.02
CA ALA A 285 -12.98 11.30 8.20
C ALA A 285 -14.41 11.20 7.65
N LEU A 286 -15.26 12.20 7.85
CA LEU A 286 -16.60 12.26 7.26
C LEU A 286 -16.59 12.36 5.73
N ARG A 287 -15.64 13.09 5.12
CA ARG A 287 -15.48 13.09 3.67
C ARG A 287 -15.17 11.68 3.13
N LEU A 288 -14.35 10.91 3.85
CA LEU A 288 -14.11 9.50 3.49
C LEU A 288 -15.34 8.62 3.72
N PHE A 289 -16.11 8.87 4.80
CA PHE A 289 -17.40 8.20 5.00
C PHE A 289 -18.31 8.39 3.79
N LEU A 290 -18.44 9.63 3.28
CA LEU A 290 -19.29 9.95 2.14
C LEU A 290 -18.87 9.21 0.86
N LYS A 291 -17.57 8.93 0.67
CA LYS A 291 -17.09 8.12 -0.45
C LYS A 291 -17.59 6.67 -0.39
N PHE A 292 -17.52 6.05 0.79
CA PHE A 292 -18.06 4.70 0.97
C PHE A 292 -19.59 4.67 0.96
N ALA A 293 -20.26 5.71 1.47
CA ALA A 293 -21.71 5.84 1.38
C ALA A 293 -22.18 5.93 -0.08
N ALA A 294 -21.44 6.64 -0.94
CA ALA A 294 -21.71 6.71 -2.38
C ALA A 294 -21.52 5.34 -3.06
N LEU A 295 -20.47 4.59 -2.74
CA LEU A 295 -20.32 3.21 -3.21
C LEU A 295 -21.48 2.32 -2.74
N GLY A 296 -21.90 2.46 -1.48
CA GLY A 296 -23.03 1.70 -0.95
C GLY A 296 -24.34 2.00 -1.66
N GLU A 297 -24.56 3.26 -2.04
CA GLU A 297 -25.70 3.66 -2.87
C GLU A 297 -25.65 2.99 -4.26
N GLU A 298 -24.48 3.01 -4.90
CA GLU A 298 -24.21 2.36 -6.19
C GLU A 298 -24.50 0.86 -6.14
N ILE A 299 -23.97 0.14 -5.15
CA ILE A 299 -24.23 -1.30 -4.99
C ILE A 299 -25.73 -1.55 -4.77
N ARG A 300 -26.38 -0.80 -3.88
CA ARG A 300 -27.82 -0.92 -3.66
C ARG A 300 -28.64 -0.62 -4.92
N ASP A 301 -28.17 0.25 -5.81
CA ASP A 301 -28.89 0.60 -7.05
C ASP A 301 -28.80 -0.55 -8.03
N ASN A 302 -27.60 -1.12 -8.19
CA ASN A 302 -27.33 -2.23 -9.10
C ASN A 302 -28.14 -3.49 -8.74
N TYR A 303 -28.48 -3.67 -7.46
CA TYR A 303 -29.21 -4.84 -6.97
C TYR A 303 -30.66 -4.57 -6.57
N ALA A 304 -31.19 -3.38 -6.85
CA ALA A 304 -32.58 -3.03 -6.55
C ALA A 304 -33.57 -4.04 -7.19
N GLY A 305 -34.56 -4.48 -6.41
CA GLY A 305 -35.56 -5.45 -6.88
C GLY A 305 -35.07 -6.92 -6.99
N THR A 306 -33.86 -7.24 -6.52
CA THR A 306 -33.36 -8.62 -6.45
C THR A 306 -33.44 -9.18 -5.02
N GLU A 307 -33.36 -10.51 -4.86
CA GLU A 307 -33.28 -11.16 -3.54
C GLU A 307 -32.05 -10.67 -2.75
N ALA A 308 -30.88 -10.59 -3.39
CA ALA A 308 -29.69 -10.01 -2.79
C ALA A 308 -29.90 -8.54 -2.38
N GLY A 309 -30.62 -7.77 -3.20
CA GLY A 309 -30.98 -6.38 -2.90
C GLY A 309 -31.77 -6.21 -1.61
N LEU A 310 -32.66 -7.16 -1.27
CA LEU A 310 -33.41 -7.13 -0.01
C LEU A 310 -32.47 -7.26 1.20
N SER A 311 -31.55 -8.23 1.16
CA SER A 311 -30.56 -8.40 2.24
C SER A 311 -29.61 -7.21 2.36
N ILE A 312 -29.19 -6.64 1.22
CA ILE A 312 -28.34 -5.44 1.21
C ILE A 312 -29.10 -4.27 1.85
N GLU A 313 -30.36 -4.06 1.48
CA GLU A 313 -31.18 -3.00 2.07
C GLU A 313 -31.30 -3.16 3.59
N GLU A 314 -31.56 -4.37 4.08
CA GLU A 314 -31.62 -4.65 5.52
C GLU A 314 -30.32 -4.29 6.24
N LEU A 315 -29.16 -4.67 5.68
CA LEU A 315 -27.85 -4.32 6.23
C LEU A 315 -27.65 -2.81 6.33
N TYR A 316 -27.94 -2.06 5.26
CA TYR A 316 -27.78 -0.61 5.26
C TYR A 316 -28.77 0.10 6.19
N GLN A 317 -30.01 -0.40 6.31
CA GLN A 317 -30.99 0.16 7.24
C GLN A 317 -30.56 -0.01 8.69
N GLN A 318 -30.04 -1.18 9.04
CA GLN A 318 -29.52 -1.45 10.38
C GLN A 318 -28.32 -0.54 10.69
N ALA A 319 -27.33 -0.47 9.79
CA ALA A 319 -26.14 0.33 9.98
C ALA A 319 -26.43 1.84 10.06
N ARG A 320 -27.36 2.33 9.22
CA ARG A 320 -27.78 3.73 9.18
C ARG A 320 -28.21 4.24 10.54
N GLN A 321 -29.02 3.48 11.28
CA GLN A 321 -29.55 3.93 12.57
C GLN A 321 -28.42 4.26 13.55
N THR A 322 -27.48 3.33 13.73
CA THR A 322 -26.33 3.52 14.64
C THR A 322 -25.43 4.66 14.16
N GLN A 323 -25.14 4.73 12.86
CA GLN A 323 -24.28 5.77 12.29
C GLN A 323 -24.91 7.16 12.39
N GLN A 324 -26.21 7.28 12.13
CA GLN A 324 -26.94 8.55 12.21
C GLN A 324 -27.03 9.05 13.65
N GLN A 325 -27.29 8.15 14.61
CA GLN A 325 -27.27 8.49 16.04
C GLN A 325 -25.90 9.02 16.47
N LEU A 326 -24.82 8.34 16.07
CA LEU A 326 -23.47 8.79 16.36
C LEU A 326 -23.16 10.14 15.70
N PHE A 327 -23.52 10.34 14.42
CA PHE A 327 -23.30 11.63 13.77
C PHE A 327 -24.04 12.78 14.47
N THR A 328 -25.29 12.55 14.87
CA THR A 328 -26.13 13.55 15.55
C THR A 328 -25.50 14.03 16.86
N SER A 329 -24.71 13.19 17.54
CA SER A 329 -24.06 13.59 18.81
C SER A 329 -22.98 14.66 18.62
N PHE A 330 -22.47 14.86 17.40
CA PHE A 330 -21.42 15.84 17.10
C PHE A 330 -21.67 16.70 15.86
N SER A 331 -22.85 16.58 15.23
CA SER A 331 -23.16 17.28 13.96
C SER A 331 -23.08 18.80 14.06
N ASN A 332 -23.34 19.39 15.23
CA ASN A 332 -23.27 20.85 15.44
C ASN A 332 -21.82 21.40 15.46
N GLN A 333 -20.82 20.52 15.45
CA GLN A 333 -19.40 20.88 15.55
C GLN A 333 -18.65 20.77 14.20
N VAL A 334 -19.33 20.30 13.15
CA VAL A 334 -18.79 20.25 11.78
C VAL A 334 -19.38 21.37 10.92
N SER A 335 -18.74 21.69 9.79
CA SER A 335 -19.26 22.69 8.86
C SER A 335 -20.68 22.36 8.36
N SER A 336 -21.49 23.41 8.17
CA SER A 336 -22.88 23.28 7.73
C SER A 336 -23.01 22.56 6.38
N SER A 337 -22.10 22.84 5.43
CA SER A 337 -22.05 22.14 4.13
C SER A 337 -21.90 20.63 4.32
N LEU A 338 -20.92 20.21 5.13
CA LEU A 338 -20.66 18.79 5.36
C LEU A 338 -21.79 18.14 6.16
N GLY A 339 -22.37 18.86 7.12
CA GLY A 339 -23.55 18.42 7.85
C GLY A 339 -24.75 18.15 6.94
N ASN A 340 -24.96 19.00 5.93
CA ASN A 340 -26.00 18.81 4.92
C ASN A 340 -25.70 17.59 4.03
N GLU A 341 -24.46 17.41 3.59
CA GLU A 341 -24.04 16.24 2.79
C GLU A 341 -24.24 14.92 3.55
N MET A 342 -23.87 14.87 4.82
CA MET A 342 -24.10 13.72 5.70
C MET A 342 -25.60 13.43 5.85
N SER A 343 -26.41 14.47 6.09
CA SER A 343 -27.86 14.33 6.21
C SER A 343 -28.50 13.78 4.93
N MET A 344 -28.07 14.28 3.76
CA MET A 344 -28.50 13.74 2.47
C MET A 344 -28.04 12.29 2.24
N ALA A 345 -26.83 11.92 2.69
CA ALA A 345 -26.37 10.54 2.62
C ALA A 345 -27.24 9.61 3.48
N PHE A 346 -27.58 10.00 4.72
CA PHE A 346 -28.48 9.23 5.58
C PHE A 346 -29.89 9.11 4.98
N GLN A 347 -30.42 10.18 4.37
CA GLN A 347 -31.72 10.14 3.70
C GLN A 347 -31.73 9.22 2.47
N ARG A 348 -30.63 9.16 1.71
CA ARG A 348 -30.48 8.21 0.59
C ARG A 348 -30.39 6.76 1.06
N MET A 349 -29.80 6.52 2.24
CA MET A 349 -29.81 5.21 2.88
C MET A 349 -31.19 4.80 3.39
N GLU A 350 -32.06 5.76 3.75
CA GLU A 350 -33.42 5.47 4.20
C GLU A 350 -34.36 5.00 3.09
N ARG A 351 -34.13 5.47 1.85
CA ARG A 351 -35.06 5.27 0.74
C ARG A 351 -35.16 3.78 0.41
N ASN A 352 -36.26 3.15 0.83
CA ASN A 352 -36.53 1.74 0.52
C ASN A 352 -36.80 1.60 -0.98
N ARG A 353 -35.92 0.88 -1.67
CA ARG A 353 -36.00 0.73 -3.14
C ARG A 353 -37.04 -0.27 -3.62
N GLY A 354 -37.71 -0.98 -2.70
CA GLY A 354 -38.90 -1.78 -2.98
C GLY A 354 -38.67 -2.99 -3.90
N TYR A 355 -39.37 -4.09 -3.61
CA TYR A 355 -39.51 -5.21 -4.53
C TYR A 355 -40.94 -5.16 -5.09
N GLU A 356 -41.10 -4.83 -6.37
CA GLU A 356 -42.32 -5.18 -7.11
C GLU A 356 -42.06 -6.52 -7.82
N PRO A 357 -42.73 -7.63 -7.44
CA PRO A 357 -42.60 -8.88 -8.16
C PRO A 357 -43.18 -8.70 -9.58
N SER A 358 -42.30 -8.57 -10.57
CA SER A 358 -42.70 -8.72 -11.96
C SER A 358 -42.96 -10.19 -12.22
N ASN A 359 -44.21 -10.51 -12.55
CA ASN A 359 -44.58 -11.82 -13.05
C ASN A 359 -43.81 -12.14 -14.34
N GLN A 360 -43.16 -13.31 -14.32
CA GLN A 360 -42.80 -14.14 -15.49
C GLN A 360 -41.63 -13.72 -16.41
N SER A 361 -40.63 -14.61 -16.39
CA SER A 361 -39.95 -15.21 -17.56
C SER A 361 -39.43 -14.29 -18.66
N GLN A 362 -38.13 -14.00 -18.60
CA GLN A 362 -37.21 -14.11 -19.75
C GLN A 362 -35.78 -13.84 -19.28
N LYS A 363 -34.88 -14.83 -19.45
CA LYS A 363 -33.44 -14.57 -19.49
C LYS A 363 -33.14 -13.71 -20.72
N PRO A 364 -32.41 -12.59 -20.62
CA PRO A 364 -31.62 -12.08 -21.73
C PRO A 364 -30.18 -12.55 -21.56
N GLY A 365 -29.62 -13.07 -22.65
CA GLY A 365 -28.25 -13.56 -22.74
C GLY A 365 -27.19 -12.45 -22.77
N ASN A 366 -25.95 -12.92 -22.75
CA ASN A 366 -24.70 -12.20 -22.95
C ASN A 366 -24.83 -10.92 -23.79
N HIS A 367 -24.40 -9.79 -23.21
CA HIS A 367 -23.95 -8.65 -23.99
C HIS A 367 -22.49 -8.36 -23.65
N ASP A 368 -21.65 -8.65 -24.63
CA ASP A 368 -20.26 -8.24 -24.75
C ASP A 368 -20.15 -6.70 -24.71
N LEU A 369 -19.19 -6.20 -23.93
CA LEU A 369 -18.69 -4.84 -24.04
C LEU A 369 -17.67 -4.79 -25.18
N ASN A 370 -18.04 -4.18 -26.31
CA ASN A 370 -17.06 -3.69 -27.28
C ASN A 370 -17.47 -2.30 -27.79
N SER A 371 -16.76 -1.29 -27.32
CA SER A 371 -16.73 0.06 -27.91
C SER A 371 -15.59 0.11 -28.92
N GLY A 372 -15.94 0.19 -30.21
CA GLY A 372 -14.97 0.34 -31.29
C GLY A 372 -15.61 0.98 -32.52
N SER A 373 -15.15 2.19 -32.82
CA SER A 373 -15.49 3.07 -33.94
C SER A 373 -15.86 2.40 -35.26
N GLN A 374 -16.92 2.92 -35.89
CA GLN A 374 -17.28 2.74 -37.30
C GLN A 374 -16.08 2.99 -38.23
N TYR A 375 -15.85 2.06 -39.15
CA TYR A 375 -15.40 2.32 -40.52
C TYR A 375 -16.21 1.40 -41.45
N GLN A 376 -16.89 1.99 -42.43
CA GLN A 376 -17.71 1.32 -43.44
C GLN A 376 -16.87 1.06 -44.71
N GLY A 377 -16.95 -0.16 -45.24
CA GLY A 377 -16.46 -0.57 -46.57
C GLY A 377 -16.83 -2.04 -46.85
N PRO A 378 -17.15 -2.42 -48.10
CA PRO A 378 -18.36 -3.18 -48.39
C PRO A 378 -18.23 -4.72 -48.40
N GLU A 379 -19.40 -5.33 -48.30
CA GLU A 379 -19.73 -6.75 -48.38
C GLU A 379 -19.12 -7.47 -49.59
N ASN A 380 -18.63 -8.70 -49.39
CA ASN A 380 -18.94 -9.76 -50.34
C ASN A 380 -19.00 -11.15 -49.68
N GLN A 381 -20.07 -11.87 -50.02
CA GLN A 381 -20.39 -13.22 -49.60
C GLN A 381 -19.52 -14.26 -50.34
N SER A 382 -19.10 -15.32 -49.64
CA SER A 382 -19.20 -16.74 -50.05
C SER A 382 -18.48 -17.62 -49.03
N ARG A 383 -19.17 -18.48 -48.27
CA ARG A 383 -19.61 -19.83 -48.64
C ARG A 383 -18.48 -20.66 -49.24
N GLY A 384 -18.01 -21.62 -48.45
CA GLY A 384 -16.86 -22.46 -48.80
C GLY A 384 -17.13 -23.49 -49.90
N GLN A 385 -16.05 -24.04 -50.42
CA GLN A 385 -15.83 -25.47 -50.58
C GLN A 385 -14.41 -25.70 -51.13
N SER A 386 -13.77 -26.70 -50.57
CA SER A 386 -12.76 -27.59 -51.16
C SER A 386 -12.65 -27.59 -52.69
N ASN A 387 -11.42 -27.49 -53.22
CA ASN A 387 -10.87 -28.53 -54.09
C ASN A 387 -9.36 -28.42 -54.36
N GLN A 388 -8.77 -29.61 -54.49
CA GLN A 388 -7.47 -29.93 -55.06
C GLN A 388 -7.50 -29.88 -56.60
N GLY A 389 -6.32 -29.75 -57.22
CA GLY A 389 -6.03 -29.96 -58.66
C GLY A 389 -5.20 -28.82 -59.24
N GLN A 390 -3.89 -29.00 -59.51
CA GLN A 390 -3.32 -29.35 -60.85
C GLN A 390 -3.65 -28.30 -61.93
N GLU A 391 -2.77 -27.79 -62.79
CA GLU A 391 -1.35 -27.95 -63.14
C GLU A 391 -1.07 -26.94 -64.29
N SER A 392 0.19 -26.60 -64.58
CA SER A 392 0.73 -25.95 -65.82
C SER A 392 0.44 -24.45 -66.02
N GLY A 393 1.46 -23.58 -66.11
CA GLY A 393 2.28 -23.27 -67.31
C GLY A 393 1.73 -21.98 -67.93
N ASP A 394 2.44 -20.93 -68.35
CA ASP A 394 3.83 -20.67 -68.65
C ASP A 394 4.16 -19.16 -68.47
N GLN A 395 5.46 -18.90 -68.32
CA GLN A 395 6.32 -17.77 -68.72
C GLN A 395 5.74 -16.49 -69.36
N GLU A 396 6.19 -15.32 -68.85
CA GLU A 396 6.98 -14.24 -69.51
C GLU A 396 6.96 -12.99 -68.60
N LEU A 397 8.09 -12.54 -68.01
CA LEU A 397 9.15 -11.65 -68.52
C LEU A 397 8.72 -10.17 -68.73
N GLU A 398 9.65 -9.29 -68.33
CA GLU A 398 9.76 -7.83 -68.45
C GLU A 398 9.53 -7.06 -67.13
N SER A 399 10.56 -6.63 -66.40
CA SER A 399 11.64 -5.66 -66.70
C SER A 399 11.17 -4.20 -66.67
N ASN A 400 11.72 -3.47 -65.69
CA ASN A 400 12.22 -2.09 -65.69
C ASN A 400 11.80 -1.38 -64.40
N GLN A 401 12.73 -0.92 -63.54
CA GLN A 401 13.58 0.27 -63.75
C GLN A 401 12.69 1.48 -64.05
N GLU A 402 12.77 2.63 -63.38
CA GLU A 402 13.77 3.30 -62.56
C GLU A 402 13.17 4.70 -62.30
N SER A 403 13.90 5.58 -61.60
CA SER A 403 13.65 7.01 -61.36
C SER A 403 12.75 7.30 -60.14
N GLY A 404 13.15 8.06 -59.14
CA GLY A 404 14.19 9.09 -59.10
C GLY A 404 13.57 10.37 -58.53
N ASP A 405 14.37 11.11 -57.76
CA ASP A 405 14.15 12.45 -57.18
C ASP A 405 13.35 12.48 -55.86
N GLN A 406 13.99 12.63 -54.68
CA GLN A 406 14.82 13.74 -54.13
C GLN A 406 14.11 15.09 -54.00
N ASP A 407 14.43 15.74 -52.86
CA ASP A 407 14.15 17.10 -52.42
C ASP A 407 12.81 17.31 -51.68
N GLN A 408 12.69 17.97 -50.53
CA GLN A 408 13.60 18.83 -49.76
C GLN A 408 13.02 19.01 -48.33
N GLU A 409 13.90 19.17 -47.34
CA GLU A 409 13.61 19.76 -46.03
C GLU A 409 12.97 21.15 -46.15
N PRO A 410 12.34 21.64 -45.06
CA PRO A 410 12.87 22.90 -44.57
C PRO A 410 13.13 22.94 -43.06
N ASP A 411 14.32 23.46 -42.79
CA ASP A 411 14.83 24.09 -41.59
C ASP A 411 13.93 25.19 -40.99
N ALA A 412 14.33 25.57 -39.76
CA ALA A 412 14.14 26.86 -39.09
C ALA A 412 12.84 27.07 -38.28
N GLN A 413 12.83 27.74 -37.12
CA GLN A 413 13.85 28.29 -36.22
C GLN A 413 13.09 28.75 -34.97
N ASN A 414 13.71 28.58 -33.80
CA ASN A 414 13.37 29.30 -32.57
C ASN A 414 13.66 30.80 -32.74
N PRO A 415 12.94 31.69 -32.04
CA PRO A 415 13.68 32.63 -31.19
C PRO A 415 13.01 32.98 -29.85
N GLU A 416 13.80 32.95 -28.78
CA GLU A 416 13.71 33.94 -27.69
C GLU A 416 14.09 35.34 -28.23
N PRO A 417 13.63 36.42 -27.58
CA PRO A 417 14.64 37.22 -26.87
C PRO A 417 14.15 37.87 -25.55
N ASP A 418 15.00 37.71 -24.54
CA ASP A 418 15.70 38.72 -23.74
C ASP A 418 15.02 39.72 -22.78
N LYS A 419 15.78 39.93 -21.70
CA LYS A 419 15.54 40.73 -20.50
C LYS A 419 15.88 42.22 -20.70
N GLN A 420 15.13 43.08 -20.02
CA GLN A 420 15.49 44.38 -19.40
C GLN A 420 14.17 44.92 -18.82
N GLY A 421 13.98 45.37 -17.58
CA GLY A 421 14.84 45.90 -16.54
C GLY A 421 14.08 47.10 -15.96
N GLN A 422 13.76 47.10 -14.66
CA GLN A 422 13.62 48.30 -13.79
C GLN A 422 12.96 47.92 -12.44
N GLU A 423 13.79 47.91 -11.39
CA GLU A 423 13.38 48.24 -10.02
C GLU A 423 13.03 49.74 -9.94
N PRO A 424 12.23 50.12 -8.94
CA PRO A 424 12.77 50.90 -7.81
C PRO A 424 12.38 50.23 -6.49
N GLY A 425 13.18 50.23 -5.42
CA GLY A 425 14.00 51.30 -4.89
C GLY A 425 13.51 51.61 -3.46
N ASN A 426 14.20 51.01 -2.50
CA ASN A 426 14.38 51.32 -1.07
C ASN A 426 13.32 52.12 -0.29
N GLN A 427 12.92 51.56 0.86
CA GLN A 427 13.09 52.24 2.15
C GLN A 427 13.22 51.19 3.27
N GLU A 428 14.46 51.04 3.73
CA GLU A 428 14.81 50.48 5.03
C GLU A 428 14.46 51.52 6.10
N GLU A 429 13.67 51.14 7.11
CA GLU A 429 13.60 51.84 8.39
C GLU A 429 14.04 50.86 9.49
N GLU A 430 15.20 51.14 10.09
CA GLU A 430 15.64 50.67 11.39
C GLU A 430 16.41 51.84 12.07
N PRO A 431 16.62 51.85 13.39
CA PRO A 431 15.64 51.69 14.46
C PRO A 431 15.70 52.90 15.43
N GLY A 432 14.65 53.07 16.24
CA GLY A 432 14.58 54.12 17.26
C GLY A 432 15.59 53.90 18.39
N SER A 433 16.56 54.81 18.51
CA SER A 433 17.44 54.95 19.67
C SER A 433 16.97 56.10 20.55
N GLN A 434 16.37 55.79 21.72
CA GLN A 434 16.24 56.73 22.84
C GLN A 434 16.27 55.98 24.18
N GLU A 435 17.44 55.97 24.81
CA GLU A 435 17.62 56.17 26.25
C GLU A 435 18.77 57.19 26.37
N PRO A 436 18.74 58.13 27.34
CA PRO A 436 19.31 57.75 28.63
C PRO A 436 18.80 58.51 29.88
N SER A 437 19.13 57.94 31.03
CA SER A 437 19.65 58.59 32.26
C SER A 437 18.76 58.64 33.51
N ASN A 438 19.18 57.81 34.47
CA ASN A 438 19.53 58.08 35.88
C ASN A 438 18.48 58.62 36.89
N GLN A 439 18.33 57.87 37.99
CA GLN A 439 18.82 58.15 39.36
C GLN A 439 17.99 57.30 40.35
N ASP A 440 18.56 56.28 40.98
CA ASP A 440 19.33 56.28 42.24
C ASP A 440 18.46 55.99 43.49
N GLN A 441 19.12 55.26 44.41
CA GLN A 441 18.83 55.01 45.83
C GLN A 441 18.00 53.79 46.23
N GLU A 442 18.24 53.16 47.38
CA GLU A 442 19.42 52.82 48.18
C GLU A 442 18.90 51.90 49.29
N SER A 443 19.81 51.19 49.96
CA SER A 443 19.65 50.41 51.19
C SER A 443 18.96 49.04 51.03
N GLY A 444 19.44 47.97 51.65
CA GLY A 444 20.50 47.85 52.64
C GLY A 444 20.16 46.77 53.64
N ASN A 445 21.10 45.84 53.80
CA ASN A 445 21.54 45.27 55.08
C ASN A 445 20.99 43.91 55.55
N GLY A 446 21.97 43.06 55.93
CA GLY A 446 21.92 42.04 56.99
C GLY A 446 21.58 40.62 56.51
N GLY A 447 22.42 39.59 56.61
CA GLY A 447 23.66 39.39 57.36
C GLY A 447 23.57 38.06 58.14
N SER A 448 24.64 37.24 58.05
CA SER A 448 25.00 36.13 58.97
C SER A 448 24.09 34.86 58.94
N GLY A 449 24.58 33.62 58.92
CA GLY A 449 25.92 33.09 59.15
C GLY A 449 25.97 31.57 58.91
N SER A 450 27.18 31.06 58.70
CA SER A 450 27.61 29.65 58.66
C SER A 450 27.75 29.09 60.10
N PRO A 451 28.28 27.87 60.41
CA PRO A 451 28.70 26.73 59.57
C PRO A 451 28.41 25.29 60.15
N GLY A 452 28.79 24.25 59.38
CA GLY A 452 29.22 22.92 59.90
C GLY A 452 28.20 21.78 59.73
N GLY A 453 28.54 20.54 59.38
CA GLY A 453 29.80 19.84 59.11
C GLY A 453 29.60 18.32 59.28
N LYS A 454 30.40 17.51 58.54
CA LYS A 454 30.74 16.07 58.72
C LYS A 454 29.62 15.01 58.53
N GLN A 455 29.76 14.08 57.56
CA GLN A 455 30.56 12.84 57.51
C GLN A 455 30.07 11.65 58.38
N GLY A 456 29.93 10.49 57.73
CA GLY A 456 29.93 9.12 58.29
C GLY A 456 28.52 8.54 58.49
N LYS A 457 28.14 7.36 57.97
CA LYS A 457 28.87 6.14 57.61
C LYS A 457 28.23 5.45 56.42
#